data_AF-A0A939HYB5-F1
#
_entry.id   AF-A0A939HYB5-F1
#
_cell.length_a   1.000
_cell.length_b   1.000
_cell.length_c   1.000
_cell.angle_alpha   90.00
_cell.angle_beta   90.00
_cell.angle_gamma   90.00
#
_symmetry.space_group_name_H-M   'P 1'
#
loop_
_entity.id
_entity.type
_entity.pdbx_description
1 polymer ?
#
loop_
_entity_poly.entity_id
_entity_poly.type
_entity_poly.pdbx_seq_one_letter_code
_entity_poly.pdbx_strand_id
1 'polypeptide(L)'
;MEKPTVIVADQASVHTSDAIQDQIEEWQERNISLFLLPTYSPHLNLIEILWRFIKYEWLEIDAYSCWKTLVADLEKIIKEFGVNYVINFV
;
A
#
# COMPACT_ATOMS: atom_id res chain seq x y z
N MET A 1 23.65 -0.39 9.55
CA MET A 1 23.63 -0.56 8.09
C MET A 1 22.21 -0.33 7.63
N GLU A 2 21.99 0.65 6.77
CA GLU A 2 20.70 0.86 6.11
C GLU A 2 20.48 -0.30 5.13
N LYS A 3 19.38 -1.04 5.32
CA LYS A 3 19.05 -2.17 4.45
C LYS A 3 18.60 -1.63 3.09
N PRO A 4 19.03 -2.24 1.96
CA PRO A 4 18.47 -1.89 0.66
C PRO A 4 16.95 -1.96 0.70
N THR A 5 16.30 -0.88 0.25
CA THR A 5 14.84 -0.75 0.28
C THR A 5 14.32 -0.45 -1.12
N VAL A 6 13.29 -1.18 -1.56
CA VAL A 6 12.66 -0.96 -2.87
C VAL A 6 11.22 -0.51 -2.63
N ILE A 7 10.88 0.68 -3.13
CA ILE A 7 9.51 1.16 -3.22
C ILE A 7 8.92 0.59 -4.49
N VAL A 8 7.79 -0.13 -4.38
CA VAL A 8 7.04 -0.64 -5.53
C VAL A 8 5.78 0.19 -5.69
N ALA A 9 5.58 0.78 -6.86
CA ALA A 9 4.43 1.64 -7.14
C ALA A 9 3.84 1.34 -8.53
N ASP A 10 2.57 1.70 -8.73
CA ASP A 10 1.95 1.67 -10.05
C ASP A 10 2.33 2.93 -10.87
N GLN A 11 1.76 3.03 -12.07
CA GLN A 11 2.03 4.13 -13.01
C GLN A 11 1.08 5.33 -12.80
N ALA A 12 0.50 5.53 -11.61
CA ALA A 12 -0.30 6.71 -11.33
C ALA A 12 0.54 7.98 -11.52
N SER A 13 -0.09 9.03 -12.05
CA SER A 13 0.61 10.27 -12.43
C SER A 13 1.37 10.93 -11.26
N VAL A 14 0.91 10.72 -10.03
CA VAL A 14 1.59 11.19 -8.82
C VAL A 14 2.93 10.48 -8.60
N HIS A 15 3.04 9.20 -8.93
CA HIS A 15 4.26 8.39 -8.78
C HIS A 15 5.26 8.63 -9.92
N THR A 16 4.79 9.12 -11.06
CA THR A 16 5.64 9.45 -12.22
C THR A 16 5.87 10.96 -12.37
N SER A 17 5.55 11.74 -11.35
CA SER A 17 5.65 13.21 -11.37
C SER A 17 7.10 13.69 -11.26
N ASP A 18 7.36 14.93 -11.71
CA ASP A 18 8.67 15.59 -11.57
C ASP A 18 9.12 15.63 -10.11
N ALA A 19 8.19 15.86 -9.18
CA ALA A 19 8.47 15.85 -7.74
C ALA A 19 9.00 14.50 -7.23
N ILE A 20 8.62 13.38 -7.85
CA ILE A 20 9.22 12.07 -7.54
C ILE A 20 10.59 11.95 -8.19
N GLN A 21 10.76 12.40 -9.43
CA GLN A 21 12.03 12.35 -10.14
C GLN A 21 13.12 13.13 -9.39
N ASP A 22 12.78 14.31 -8.88
CA ASP A 22 13.68 15.17 -8.10
C ASP A 22 14.21 14.49 -6.82
N GLN A 23 13.48 13.49 -6.28
CA GLN A 23 13.86 12.77 -5.07
C GLN A 23 14.70 11.51 -5.33
N ILE A 24 14.79 11.03 -6.57
CA ILE A 24 15.42 9.73 -6.88
C ILE A 24 16.90 9.72 -6.50
N GLU A 25 17.64 10.80 -6.76
CA GLU A 25 19.07 10.88 -6.43
C GLU A 25 19.29 10.79 -4.90
N GLU A 26 18.55 11.57 -4.10
CA GLU A 26 18.61 11.53 -2.64
C GLU A 26 18.27 10.12 -2.10
N TRP A 27 17.27 9.47 -2.68
CA TRP A 27 16.88 8.12 -2.27
C TRP A 27 17.95 7.08 -2.60
N GLN A 28 18.59 7.17 -3.76
CA GLN A 28 19.68 6.27 -4.13
C GLN A 28 20.89 6.40 -3.20
N GLU A 29 21.25 7.61 -2.77
CA GLU A 29 22.30 7.83 -1.75
C GLU A 29 21.97 7.14 -0.42
N ARG A 30 20.68 6.99 -0.11
CA ARG A 30 20.13 6.31 1.07
C ARG A 30 19.81 4.84 0.83
N ASN A 31 20.26 4.26 -0.28
CA ASN A 31 20.04 2.87 -0.66
C ASN A 31 18.53 2.50 -0.81
N ILE A 32 17.74 3.48 -1.25
CA ILE A 32 16.31 3.36 -1.58
C ILE A 32 16.17 3.44 -3.11
N SER A 33 15.43 2.51 -3.71
CA SER A 33 15.12 2.53 -5.15
C SER A 33 13.63 2.47 -5.41
N LEU A 34 13.21 3.00 -6.57
CA LEU A 34 11.82 2.96 -7.03
C LEU A 34 11.68 1.95 -8.18
N PHE A 35 10.74 1.04 -8.04
CA PHE A 35 10.34 0.08 -9.08
C PHE A 35 8.89 0.34 -9.47
N LEU A 36 8.70 0.84 -10.71
CA LEU A 36 7.38 1.09 -11.26
C LEU A 36 6.86 -0.18 -11.96
N LEU A 37 5.64 -0.58 -11.61
CA LEU A 37 4.96 -1.70 -12.23
C LEU A 37 4.54 -1.36 -13.68
N PRO A 38 4.40 -2.37 -14.57
CA PRO A 38 3.83 -2.13 -15.88
C PRO A 38 2.41 -1.54 -15.80
N THR A 39 2.03 -0.74 -16.79
CA THR A 39 0.68 -0.17 -16.88
C THR A 39 -0.38 -1.27 -16.88
N TYR A 40 -1.55 -0.96 -16.32
CA TYR A 40 -2.71 -1.86 -16.26
C TYR A 40 -2.43 -3.23 -15.61
N SER A 41 -1.47 -3.29 -14.67
CA SER A 41 -1.07 -4.53 -14.00
C SER A 41 -1.40 -4.57 -12.50
N PRO A 42 -2.67 -4.36 -12.08
CA PRO A 42 -3.05 -4.34 -10.66
C PRO A 42 -2.80 -5.70 -9.97
N HIS A 43 -2.82 -6.79 -10.72
CA HIS A 43 -2.52 -8.13 -10.22
C HIS A 43 -1.07 -8.31 -9.73
N LEU A 44 -0.15 -7.42 -10.14
CA LEU A 44 1.23 -7.39 -9.66
C LEU A 44 1.39 -6.49 -8.42
N ASN A 45 0.39 -5.67 -8.10
CA ASN A 45 0.45 -4.77 -6.96
C ASN A 45 -0.11 -5.45 -5.70
N LEU A 46 0.78 -5.85 -4.79
CA LEU A 46 0.40 -6.60 -3.58
C LEU A 46 -0.60 -5.86 -2.68
N ILE A 47 -0.60 -4.51 -2.69
CA ILE A 47 -1.55 -3.74 -1.89
C ILE A 47 -3.00 -3.93 -2.36
N GLU A 48 -3.22 -4.30 -3.62
CA GLU A 48 -4.55 -4.61 -4.15
C GLU A 48 -5.16 -5.84 -3.48
N ILE A 49 -4.32 -6.84 -3.16
CA ILE A 49 -4.75 -8.01 -2.40
C ILE A 49 -5.18 -7.58 -1.00
N LEU A 50 -4.37 -6.76 -0.33
CA LEU A 50 -4.70 -6.24 0.99
C LEU A 50 -6.02 -5.48 0.98
N TRP A 51 -6.21 -4.55 0.05
CA TRP A 51 -7.45 -3.78 -0.07
C TRP A 51 -8.68 -4.64 -0.36
N ARG A 52 -8.53 -5.71 -1.14
CA ARG A 52 -9.61 -6.68 -1.38
C ARG A 52 -10.04 -7.34 -0.07
N PHE A 53 -9.10 -7.82 0.75
CA PHE A 53 -9.43 -8.41 2.04
C PHE A 53 -10.04 -7.40 3.02
N ILE A 54 -9.44 -6.20 3.13
CA ILE A 54 -9.99 -5.12 3.96
C ILE A 54 -11.46 -4.85 3.61
N LYS A 55 -11.76 -4.67 2.32
CA LYS A 55 -13.09 -4.26 1.87
C LYS A 55 -14.13 -5.37 1.95
N TYR A 56 -13.77 -6.60 1.58
CA TYR A 56 -14.76 -7.66 1.37
C TYR A 56 -14.82 -8.67 2.52
N GLU A 57 -13.77 -8.81 3.31
CA GLU A 57 -13.67 -9.83 4.35
C GLU A 57 -13.59 -9.26 5.77
N TRP A 58 -13.04 -8.05 5.95
CA TRP A 58 -12.69 -7.56 7.29
C TRP A 58 -13.47 -6.32 7.76
N LEU A 59 -13.85 -5.42 6.84
CA LEU A 59 -14.72 -4.30 7.18
C LEU A 59 -16.16 -4.80 7.30
N GLU A 60 -16.70 -4.70 8.51
CA GLU A 60 -18.10 -4.95 8.79
C GLU A 60 -18.98 -3.83 8.22
N ILE A 61 -20.26 -4.14 7.95
CA ILE A 61 -21.19 -3.17 7.36
C ILE A 61 -21.37 -1.92 8.24
N ASP A 62 -21.26 -2.07 9.57
CA ASP A 62 -21.38 -0.99 10.53
C ASP A 62 -20.24 0.04 10.41
N ALA A 63 -19.08 -0.36 9.87
CA ALA A 63 -17.97 0.55 9.60
C ALA A 63 -18.39 1.68 8.64
N TYR A 64 -19.33 1.40 7.73
CA TYR A 64 -19.82 2.36 6.74
C TYR A 64 -20.89 3.33 7.29
N SER A 65 -21.25 3.24 8.57
CA SER A 65 -22.26 4.10 9.19
C SER A 65 -21.93 5.59 9.12
N CYS A 66 -20.65 5.95 9.29
CA CYS A 66 -20.15 7.30 9.04
C CYS A 66 -18.63 7.31 8.83
N TRP A 67 -18.11 8.45 8.35
CA TRP A 67 -16.68 8.65 8.13
C TRP A 67 -15.82 8.31 9.35
N LYS A 68 -16.26 8.73 10.54
CA LYS A 68 -15.51 8.50 11.78
C LYS A 68 -15.37 7.01 12.09
N THR A 69 -16.45 6.24 11.95
CA THR A 69 -16.43 4.79 12.18
C THR A 69 -15.56 4.10 11.12
N LEU A 70 -15.72 4.47 9.85
CA LEU A 70 -14.95 3.91 8.74
C LEU A 70 -13.45 4.07 8.96
N VAL A 71 -13.00 5.27 9.31
CA VAL A 71 -11.58 5.55 9.58
C VAL A 71 -11.09 4.78 10.80
N ALA A 72 -11.87 4.74 11.88
CA ALA A 72 -11.47 4.02 13.09
C ALA A 72 -11.29 2.51 12.85
N ASP A 73 -12.23 1.89 12.15
CA ASP A 73 -12.18 0.46 11.84
C ASP A 73 -11.07 0.13 10.84
N LEU A 74 -10.92 0.96 9.79
CA LEU A 74 -9.83 0.81 8.82
C LEU A 74 -8.45 0.94 9.49
N GLU A 75 -8.26 1.95 10.33
CA GLU A 75 -7.00 2.12 11.06
C GLU A 75 -6.70 0.95 11.99
N LYS A 76 -7.72 0.41 12.66
CA LYS A 76 -7.58 -0.78 13.50
C LYS A 76 -7.08 -1.96 12.67
N ILE A 77 -7.73 -2.23 11.53
CA ILE A 77 -7.34 -3.31 10.63
C ILE A 77 -5.89 -3.17 10.18
N ILE A 78 -5.49 -1.97 9.75
CA ILE A 78 -4.12 -1.70 9.29
C ILE A 78 -3.10 -1.88 10.43
N LYS A 79 -3.39 -1.39 11.64
CA LYS A 79 -2.51 -1.51 12.81
C LYS A 79 -2.35 -2.97 13.28
N GLU A 80 -3.38 -3.77 13.10
CA GLU A 80 -3.42 -5.18 13.53
C GLU A 80 -3.11 -6.17 12.39
N PHE A 81 -2.80 -5.68 11.17
CA PHE A 81 -2.43 -6.50 10.03
C PHE A 81 -1.13 -7.27 10.29
N GLY A 82 -1.13 -8.56 9.95
CA GLY A 82 -0.06 -9.49 10.26
C GLY A 82 -0.13 -10.12 11.66
N VAL A 83 -1.08 -9.70 12.50
CA VAL A 83 -1.33 -10.30 13.83
C VAL A 83 -2.75 -10.86 13.91
N ASN A 84 -3.76 -9.98 13.86
CA ASN A 84 -5.18 -10.39 13.92
C ASN A 84 -5.82 -10.48 12.54
N TYR A 85 -5.32 -9.70 11.58
CA TYR A 85 -5.75 -9.72 10.18
C TYR A 85 -4.63 -10.33 9.33
N VAL A 86 -4.80 -11.58 8.91
CA VAL A 86 -3.78 -12.34 8.19
C VAL A 86 -4.36 -12.87 6.88
N ILE A 87 -3.60 -12.72 5.80
CA ILE A 87 -3.94 -13.27 4.49
C ILE A 87 -3.13 -14.56 4.31
N ASN A 88 -3.83 -15.68 4.18
CA ASN A 88 -3.20 -16.98 3.94
C ASN A 88 -3.34 -17.35 2.46
N PHE A 89 -2.19 -17.53 1.80
CA PHE A 89 -2.09 -18.02 0.42
C PHE A 89 -1.84 -19.53 0.46
N VAL A 90 -2.86 -20.29 0.84
CA VAL A 90 -2.79 -21.77 0.78
C VAL A 90 -2.93 -22.22 -0.67
#